data_AF-A0A7K0A1J3-F1
#
_entry.id   AF-A0A7K0A1J3-F1
#
_cell.length_a   1.000
_cell.length_b   1.000
_cell.length_c   1.000
_cell.angle_alpha   90.00
_cell.angle_beta   90.00
_cell.angle_gamma   90.00
#
_symmetry.space_group_name_H-M   'P 1'
#
loop_
_entity.id
_entity.type
_entity.pdbx_description
1 polymer ?
#
loop_
_entity_poly.entity_id
_entity_poly.type
_entity_poly.pdbx_seq_one_letter_code
_entity_poly.pdbx_strand_id
1 'polypeptide(L)'
;MDRTWPFDQQDEEEKFRTPNDLVARREGCEAVVIRIGLHDAQLVLVDGDGAWDRWVYHSESEATGVANSLGVPVHVGEYPEQLRVRINAYQRPSKSYEKGAYPEQGEVGPVIPYPENRPRRLDVPKTEPTQEPPGPT
;
A
#
# COMPACT_ATOMS: atom_id res chain seq x y z
N MET A 1 -15.48 35.06 5.73
CA MET A 1 -15.02 34.40 4.48
C MET A 1 -14.45 33.07 4.91
N ASP A 2 -15.32 32.07 5.02
CA ASP A 2 -14.94 30.68 5.29
C ASP A 2 -14.15 30.16 4.10
N ARG A 3 -12.84 30.02 4.28
CA ARG A 3 -11.96 29.38 3.30
C ARG A 3 -12.09 27.88 3.49
N THR A 4 -13.12 27.28 2.91
CA THR A 4 -13.17 25.83 2.68
C THR A 4 -12.06 25.52 1.69
N TRP A 5 -11.07 24.76 2.12
CA TRP A 5 -9.96 24.37 1.25
C TRP A 5 -10.46 23.29 0.26
N PRO A 6 -9.94 23.23 -0.98
CA PRO A 6 -10.37 22.23 -1.97
C PRO A 6 -10.07 20.78 -1.57
N PHE A 7 -9.37 20.57 -0.44
CA PHE A 7 -9.13 19.28 0.19
C PHE A 7 -10.05 19.00 1.40
N ASP A 8 -10.90 19.95 1.82
CA ASP A 8 -11.90 19.72 2.89
C ASP A 8 -13.03 18.81 2.42
N GLN A 9 -13.20 18.65 1.10
CA GLN A 9 -14.06 17.62 0.51
C GLN A 9 -13.27 16.32 0.35
N GLN A 10 -12.58 15.90 1.41
CA GLN A 10 -12.03 14.55 1.49
C GLN A 10 -13.18 13.62 1.85
N ASP A 11 -13.62 12.81 0.90
CA ASP A 11 -14.37 11.60 1.21
C ASP A 11 -13.49 10.80 2.20
N GLU A 12 -13.81 10.87 3.49
CA GLU A 12 -13.09 10.14 4.53
C GLU A 12 -13.19 8.66 4.19
N GLU A 13 -12.07 8.04 3.76
CA GLU A 13 -11.99 6.59 3.68
C GLU A 13 -12.49 6.02 5.00
N GLU A 14 -13.51 5.17 4.90
CA GLU A 14 -14.27 4.70 6.05
C GLU A 14 -13.35 3.89 6.97
N LYS A 15 -12.88 4.52 8.05
CA LYS A 15 -12.02 3.86 9.03
C LYS A 15 -12.88 3.00 9.95
N PHE A 16 -12.72 1.69 9.87
CA PHE A 16 -13.31 0.78 10.84
C PHE A 16 -12.53 0.86 12.14
N ARG A 17 -13.22 1.25 13.22
CA ARG A 17 -12.60 1.37 14.54
C ARG A 17 -12.51 0.00 15.22
N THR A 18 -13.48 -0.85 14.96
CA THR A 18 -13.56 -2.19 15.52
C THR A 18 -13.82 -3.24 14.44
N PRO A 19 -13.45 -4.52 14.69
CA PRO A 19 -13.76 -5.62 13.77
C PRO A 19 -15.27 -5.77 13.52
N ASN A 20 -16.11 -5.53 14.53
CA ASN A 20 -17.57 -5.55 14.41
C ASN A 20 -18.09 -4.50 13.43
N ASP A 21 -17.49 -3.30 13.40
CA ASP A 21 -17.90 -2.25 12.46
C ASP A 21 -17.71 -2.70 11.00
N LEU A 22 -16.63 -3.44 10.73
CA LEU A 22 -16.36 -3.95 9.38
C LEU A 22 -17.38 -5.01 8.98
N VAL A 23 -17.61 -6.01 9.84
CA VAL A 23 -18.58 -7.09 9.58
C VAL A 23 -20.00 -6.56 9.45
N ALA A 24 -20.36 -5.51 10.19
CA ALA A 24 -21.68 -4.89 10.11
C ALA A 24 -21.93 -4.15 8.79
N ARG A 25 -20.87 -3.73 8.08
CA ARG A 25 -20.97 -2.87 6.88
C ARG A 25 -20.55 -3.59 5.60
N ARG A 26 -19.93 -4.76 5.71
CA ARG A 26 -19.43 -5.53 4.57
C ARG A 26 -19.96 -6.94 4.60
N GLU A 27 -20.19 -7.48 3.41
CA GLU A 27 -20.72 -8.83 3.23
C GLU A 27 -19.60 -9.82 2.88
N GLY A 28 -19.86 -11.10 3.14
CA GLY A 28 -18.93 -12.17 2.79
C GLY A 28 -17.61 -12.12 3.55
N CYS A 29 -17.60 -11.53 4.74
CA CYS A 29 -16.40 -11.43 5.55
C CYS A 29 -15.90 -12.80 6.00
N GLU A 30 -14.58 -12.96 5.96
CA GLU A 30 -13.85 -14.09 6.54
C GLU A 30 -12.73 -13.55 7.42
N ALA A 31 -12.49 -14.22 8.54
CA ALA A 31 -11.47 -13.86 9.52
C ALA A 31 -10.25 -14.78 9.41
N VAL A 32 -9.06 -14.19 9.50
CA VAL A 32 -7.79 -14.91 9.54
C VAL A 32 -6.98 -14.45 10.76
N VAL A 33 -6.62 -15.39 11.64
CA VAL A 33 -5.80 -15.14 12.82
C VAL A 33 -4.40 -15.69 12.59
N ILE A 34 -3.38 -14.84 12.71
CA ILE A 34 -1.99 -15.22 12.46
C ILE A 34 -1.10 -14.70 13.58
N ARG A 35 -0.20 -15.54 14.07
CA ARG A 35 0.88 -15.09 14.96
C ARG A 35 1.86 -14.21 14.20
N ILE A 36 2.14 -13.04 14.74
CA ILE A 36 3.11 -12.07 14.19
C ILE A 36 4.33 -11.90 15.09
N GLY A 37 4.35 -12.56 16.25
CA GLY A 37 5.46 -12.51 17.19
C GLY A 37 5.40 -13.63 18.23
N LEU A 38 6.24 -13.48 19.26
CA LEU A 38 6.26 -14.42 20.39
C LEU A 38 4.98 -14.33 21.21
N HIS A 39 4.45 -13.12 21.39
CA HIS A 39 3.28 -12.85 22.22
C HIS A 39 2.13 -12.19 21.45
N ASP A 40 2.32 -11.77 20.21
CA ASP A 40 1.30 -11.04 19.48
C ASP A 40 0.71 -11.85 18.32
N ALA A 41 -0.57 -11.60 18.08
CA ALA A 41 -1.29 -12.11 16.93
C ALA A 41 -2.06 -10.99 16.24
N GLN A 42 -2.26 -11.12 14.94
CA GLN A 42 -3.12 -10.26 14.17
C GLN A 42 -4.42 -10.99 13.82
N LEU A 43 -5.52 -10.25 13.85
CA LEU A 43 -6.77 -10.59 13.19
C LEU A 43 -6.85 -9.80 11.90
N VAL A 44 -7.02 -10.48 10.78
CA VAL A 44 -7.29 -9.86 9.49
C VAL A 44 -8.70 -10.24 9.07
N LEU A 45 -9.53 -9.23 8.80
CA LEU A 45 -10.84 -9.44 8.19
C LEU A 45 -10.74 -9.12 6.71
N VAL A 46 -11.27 -10.01 5.89
CA VAL A 46 -11.30 -9.87 4.44
C VAL A 46 -12.74 -10.00 3.98
N ASP A 47 -13.26 -9.02 3.26
CA ASP A 47 -14.61 -9.08 2.72
C ASP A 47 -14.71 -9.91 1.42
N GLY A 48 -15.93 -9.97 0.88
CA GLY A 48 -16.24 -10.66 -0.37
C GLY A 48 -15.54 -10.09 -1.61
N ASP A 49 -15.11 -8.83 -1.58
CA ASP A 49 -14.38 -8.18 -2.68
C ASP A 49 -12.86 -8.33 -2.54
N GLY A 50 -12.39 -8.80 -1.38
CA GLY A 50 -10.97 -8.96 -1.06
C GLY A 50 -10.33 -7.75 -0.40
N ALA A 51 -11.11 -6.73 -0.07
CA ALA A 51 -10.64 -5.63 0.75
C ALA A 51 -10.51 -6.10 2.19
N TRP A 52 -9.51 -5.56 2.89
CA TRP A 52 -9.14 -6.08 4.20
C TRP A 52 -8.64 -4.99 5.14
N ASP A 53 -8.87 -5.24 6.42
CA ASP A 53 -8.33 -4.49 7.55
C ASP A 53 -7.77 -5.44 8.60
N ARG A 54 -6.89 -4.91 9.45
CA ARG A 54 -6.18 -5.70 10.46
C ARG A 54 -6.19 -5.03 11.83
N TRP A 55 -6.23 -5.87 12.86
CA TRP A 55 -6.08 -5.52 14.27
C TRP A 55 -5.03 -6.41 14.92
N VAL A 56 -4.31 -5.87 15.89
CA VAL A 56 -3.25 -6.59 16.63
C VAL A 56 -3.70 -6.79 18.07
N TYR A 57 -3.47 -8.01 18.57
CA TYR A 57 -3.84 -8.46 19.91
C TYR A 57 -2.61 -9.05 20.61
N HIS A 58 -2.66 -9.08 21.94
CA HIS A 58 -1.55 -9.53 22.80
C HIS A 58 -1.53 -11.05 23.02
N SER A 59 -2.33 -11.79 22.25
CA SER A 59 -2.20 -13.23 22.11
C SER A 59 -3.03 -13.75 20.93
N GLU A 60 -2.66 -14.94 20.45
CA GLU A 60 -3.46 -15.70 19.48
C GLU A 60 -4.83 -16.09 20.04
N SER A 61 -4.88 -16.45 21.33
CA SER A 61 -6.13 -16.79 22.02
C SER A 61 -7.10 -15.61 22.04
N GLU A 62 -6.61 -14.42 22.36
CA GLU A 62 -7.42 -13.19 22.34
C GLU A 62 -7.92 -12.87 20.93
N ALA A 63 -7.04 -12.88 19.93
CA ALA A 63 -7.42 -12.65 18.53
C ALA A 63 -8.46 -13.66 18.04
N THR A 64 -8.28 -14.94 18.39
CA THR A 64 -9.21 -16.03 18.06
C THR A 64 -10.55 -15.87 18.77
N GLY A 65 -10.55 -15.46 20.04
CA GLY A 65 -11.75 -15.15 20.80
C GLY A 65 -12.57 -14.04 20.17
N VAL A 66 -11.90 -12.97 19.72
CA VAL A 66 -12.56 -11.89 18.98
C VAL A 66 -13.09 -12.41 17.64
N ALA A 67 -12.29 -13.12 16.84
CA ALA A 67 -12.71 -13.64 15.54
C ALA A 67 -13.98 -14.52 15.65
N ASN A 68 -14.02 -15.43 16.62
CA ASN A 68 -15.17 -16.30 16.87
C ASN A 68 -16.42 -15.51 17.29
N SER A 69 -16.26 -14.36 17.98
CA SER A 69 -17.39 -13.53 18.40
C SER A 69 -18.10 -12.81 17.24
N LEU A 70 -17.44 -12.70 16.09
CA LEU A 70 -17.95 -11.99 14.91
C LEU A 70 -18.98 -12.79 14.10
N GLY A 71 -19.06 -14.11 14.32
CA GLY A 71 -20.00 -14.97 13.60
C GLY A 71 -19.67 -15.19 12.11
N VAL A 72 -18.43 -14.89 11.69
CA VAL A 72 -17.91 -15.13 10.34
C VAL A 72 -17.03 -16.39 10.30
N PRO A 73 -16.77 -16.99 9.12
CA PRO A 73 -15.78 -18.06 9.01
C PRO A 73 -14.40 -17.62 9.53
N VAL A 74 -13.75 -18.47 10.34
CA VAL A 74 -12.47 -18.17 10.99
C VAL A 74 -11.41 -19.19 10.55
N HIS A 75 -10.26 -18.69 10.12
CA HIS A 75 -9.08 -19.46 9.76
C HIS A 75 -7.93 -19.10 10.71
N VAL A 76 -7.24 -20.09 11.25
CA VAL A 76 -6.15 -19.88 12.22
C VAL A 76 -4.83 -20.43 11.67
N GLY A 77 -3.78 -19.63 11.79
CA GLY A 77 -2.40 -20.00 11.44
C GLY A 77 -1.99 -19.60 10.03
N GLU A 78 -2.84 -19.83 9.02
CA GLU A 78 -2.53 -19.51 7.63
C GLU A 78 -3.73 -18.97 6.85
N TYR A 79 -3.44 -18.26 5.76
CA TYR A 79 -4.45 -17.81 4.82
C TYR A 79 -4.83 -18.95 3.87
N PRO A 80 -6.12 -19.32 3.77
CA PRO A 80 -6.59 -20.21 2.73
C PRO A 80 -6.23 -19.67 1.34
N GLU A 81 -5.92 -20.57 0.40
CA GLU A 81 -5.49 -20.18 -0.96
C GLU A 81 -6.50 -19.28 -1.66
N GLN A 82 -7.79 -19.61 -1.60
CA GLN A 82 -8.86 -18.83 -2.21
C GLN A 82 -8.90 -17.39 -1.68
N LEU A 83 -8.68 -17.25 -0.37
CA LEU A 83 -8.70 -15.96 0.31
C LEU A 83 -7.44 -15.15 -0.03
N ARG A 84 -6.27 -15.79 -0.17
CA ARG A 84 -5.05 -15.14 -0.71
C ARG A 84 -5.25 -14.61 -2.12
N VAL A 85 -5.85 -15.41 -3.00
CA VAL A 85 -6.14 -15.00 -4.38
C VAL A 85 -7.06 -13.79 -4.40
N ARG A 86 -8.10 -13.79 -3.56
CA ARG A 86 -9.06 -12.69 -3.43
C ARG A 86 -8.40 -11.39 -2.95
N ILE A 87 -7.59 -11.46 -1.89
CA ILE A 87 -6.80 -10.29 -1.41
C ILE A 87 -5.89 -9.75 -2.52
N ASN A 88 -5.20 -10.62 -3.26
CA ASN A 88 -4.26 -10.19 -4.30
C ASN A 88 -4.95 -9.62 -5.54
N ALA A 89 -6.16 -10.09 -5.85
CA ALA A 89 -6.96 -9.57 -6.95
C ALA A 89 -7.62 -8.22 -6.63
N TYR A 90 -7.79 -7.90 -5.34
CA TYR A 90 -8.39 -6.65 -4.90
C TYR A 90 -7.53 -5.45 -5.30
N GLN A 91 -8.09 -4.60 -6.15
CA GLN A 91 -7.51 -3.32 -6.51
C GLN A 91 -8.16 -2.23 -5.67
N ARG A 92 -7.34 -1.51 -4.90
CA ARG A 92 -7.83 -0.34 -4.17
C ARG A 92 -8.32 0.72 -5.17
N PRO A 93 -9.33 1.53 -4.82
CA PRO A 93 -9.74 2.67 -5.64
C PRO A 93 -8.55 3.58 -5.94
N SER A 94 -8.47 4.10 -7.17
CA SER A 94 -7.37 4.98 -7.60
C SER A 94 -7.16 6.19 -6.68
N LYS A 95 -8.26 6.75 -6.15
CA LYS A 95 -8.26 7.86 -5.17
C LYS A 95 -7.48 7.55 -3.88
N SER A 96 -7.39 6.27 -3.47
CA SER A 96 -6.61 5.85 -2.30
C SER A 96 -5.09 5.97 -2.53
N TYR A 97 -4.63 5.96 -3.79
CA TYR A 97 -3.22 6.13 -4.15
C TYR A 97 -2.81 7.60 -4.30
N GLU A 98 -3.77 8.51 -4.48
CA GLU A 98 -3.51 9.96 -4.57
C GLU A 98 -3.17 10.58 -3.21
N LYS A 99 -3.49 9.89 -2.10
CA LYS A 99 -2.88 10.15 -0.80
C LYS A 99 -1.39 9.78 -0.89
N GLY A 100 -0.54 10.79 -1.07
CA GLY A 100 0.91 10.62 -0.95
C GLY A 100 1.25 9.82 0.31
N ALA A 101 2.15 8.83 0.17
CA ALA A 101 2.48 7.87 1.21
C ALA A 101 3.04 8.49 2.51
N TYR A 102 3.33 9.80 2.51
CA TYR A 102 3.85 10.55 3.64
C TYR A 102 3.23 11.97 3.69
N PRO A 103 2.61 12.38 4.82
CA PRO A 103 2.10 13.74 5.01
C PRO A 103 3.17 14.83 4.87
N GLU A 104 4.45 14.49 5.06
CA GLU A 104 5.58 15.43 4.92
C GLU A 104 6.17 15.54 3.51
N GLN A 105 5.71 14.77 2.53
CA GLN A 105 6.22 14.84 1.15
C GLN A 105 5.36 15.75 0.27
N GLY A 106 5.40 17.05 0.60
CA GLY A 106 5.23 18.08 -0.42
C GLY A 106 6.31 17.90 -1.49
N GLU A 107 5.89 17.92 -2.76
CA GLU A 107 6.69 17.75 -3.98
C GLU A 107 7.71 16.61 -3.95
N VAL A 108 7.47 15.57 -4.75
CA VAL A 108 8.46 14.53 -5.03
C VAL A 108 9.70 15.19 -5.62
N GLY A 109 10.71 15.43 -4.79
CA GLY A 109 12.05 15.86 -5.24
C GLY A 109 12.60 14.86 -6.25
N PRO A 110 13.58 15.27 -7.09
CA PRO A 110 14.00 14.49 -8.24
C PRO A 110 14.41 13.07 -7.83
N VAL A 111 13.63 12.09 -8.28
CA VAL A 111 13.92 10.66 -8.13
C VAL A 111 15.33 10.42 -8.67
N ILE A 112 16.27 10.07 -7.80
CA ILE A 112 17.58 9.60 -8.26
C ILE A 112 17.31 8.27 -8.98
N PRO A 113 17.53 8.17 -10.30
CA PRO A 113 17.25 6.93 -11.01
C PRO A 113 18.13 5.81 -10.46
N TYR A 114 17.55 4.61 -10.31
CA TYR A 114 18.27 3.40 -9.97
C TYR A 114 19.53 3.25 -10.85
N PRO A 115 20.62 2.65 -10.33
CA PRO A 115 21.91 2.58 -11.05
C PRO A 115 21.80 2.00 -12.47
N GLU A 116 20.85 1.08 -12.68
CA GLU A 116 20.57 0.46 -13.97
C GLU A 116 19.83 1.34 -14.99
N ASN A 117 19.20 2.44 -14.55
CA ASN A 117 18.56 3.44 -15.41
C ASN A 117 19.42 4.70 -15.64
N ARG A 118 20.71 4.67 -15.26
CA ARG A 118 21.62 5.78 -15.57
C ARG A 118 21.72 5.90 -17.11
N PRO A 119 21.42 7.07 -17.71
CA PRO A 119 21.59 7.24 -19.14
C PRO A 119 23.05 6.93 -19.49
N ARG A 120 23.27 5.92 -20.33
CA ARG A 120 24.60 5.59 -20.83
C ARG A 120 25.16 6.84 -21.51
N ARG A 121 26.32 7.33 -21.07
CA ARG A 121 27.08 8.30 -21.87
C ARG A 121 27.39 7.60 -23.19
N LEU A 122 26.78 8.07 -24.26
CA LEU A 122 27.27 7.77 -25.60
C LEU A 122 28.60 8.51 -25.70
N ASP A 123 29.70 7.76 -25.80
CA ASP A 123 30.99 8.34 -26.14
C ASP A 123 30.85 8.97 -27.53
N VAL A 124 30.74 10.29 -27.55
CA VAL A 124 30.82 11.04 -28.80
C VAL A 124 32.27 10.88 -29.28
N PRO A 125 32.52 10.31 -30.47
CA PRO A 125 33.88 10.21 -30.98
C PRO A 125 34.45 11.62 -31.08
N LYS A 126 35.61 11.79 -30.44
CA LYS A 126 36.37 13.04 -30.37
C LYS A 126 36.67 13.48 -31.80
N THR A 127 35.96 14.49 -32.30
CA THR A 127 36.31 15.15 -33.55
C THR A 127 37.72 15.70 -33.39
N GLU A 128 38.68 15.16 -34.14
CA GLU A 128 40.03 15.70 -34.20
C GLU A 128 39.97 17.15 -34.68
N PRO A 129 40.75 18.08 -34.10
CA PRO A 129 40.82 19.44 -34.59
C PRO A 129 41.45 19.43 -35.99
N THR A 130 40.64 19.80 -36.98
CA THR A 130 41.09 20.17 -38.33
C THR A 130 42.20 21.22 -38.22
N GLN A 131 43.40 20.87 -38.66
CA GLN A 131 44.48 21.83 -38.85
C GLN A 131 44.09 22.80 -39.97
N GLU A 132 43.99 24.09 -39.63
CA GLU A 132 43.92 25.18 -40.61
C GLU A 132 45.23 25.25 -41.42
N PRO A 133 45.18 25.45 -42.75
CA PRO A 133 46.39 25.59 -43.55
C PRO A 133 47.02 26.97 -43.35
N PRO A 134 48.36 27.10 -43.46
CA PRO A 134 49.03 28.39 -43.33
C PRO A 134 48.72 29.31 -44.52
N GLY A 135 48.13 30.47 -44.26
CA GLY A 135 48.01 31.58 -45.21
C GLY A 135 49.31 32.41 -45.28
N PRO A 136 49.61 33.04 -46.43
CA PRO A 136 50.93 33.55 -46.75
C PRO A 136 51.15 34.97 -46.24
N THR A 137 52.36 35.30 -45.77
CA THR A 137 52.96 36.64 -45.90
C THR A 137 54.48 36.52 -45.87
#